data_AF-A0AAV4HGW3-F1
#
_entry.id   AF-A0AAV4HGW3-F1
#
_cell.length_a   1.000
_cell.length_b   1.000
_cell.length_c   1.000
_cell.angle_alpha   90.00
_cell.angle_beta   90.00
_cell.angle_gamma   90.00
#
_symmetry.space_group_name_H-M   'P 1'
#
loop_
_entity.id
_entity.type
_entity.pdbx_description
1 polymer ?
#
loop_
_entity_poly.entity_id
_entity_poly.type
_entity_poly.pdbx_seq_one_letter_code
_entity_poly.pdbx_strand_id
1 'polypeptide(L)'
;MTNLVINDEVTNYNLCSDWILTPARRNKYLRDEIYCQIIKQLTTNPDQSSANRGWVLLALLTSLTAPSKELLDECLLFCEGSSHPLARECEKNLKRKRTRGGCRLYTCHYLEHEMVSRQQPNIRVQVYLPNQSVQTLEVNSHTQVFDMKREVAVRLHLKSINEYSIFLSSNDKGTVRFGYQEPHGTKIFSSYKKVELSSCTREQG
;
A
#
# COMPACT_ATOMS: atom_id res chain seq x y z
N MET A 1 31.66 -6.72 -14.34
CA MET A 1 31.01 -5.44 -13.99
C MET A 1 29.62 -5.46 -14.59
N THR A 2 28.64 -5.96 -13.84
CA THR A 2 27.23 -5.95 -14.25
C THR A 2 26.71 -4.52 -14.09
N ASN A 3 26.38 -3.88 -15.21
CA ASN A 3 25.71 -2.59 -15.24
C ASN A 3 24.42 -2.70 -14.42
N LEU A 4 24.43 -2.11 -13.23
CA LEU A 4 23.23 -1.75 -12.48
C LEU A 4 22.54 -0.64 -13.27
N VAL A 5 21.81 -1.02 -14.32
CA VAL A 5 20.72 -0.18 -14.81
C VAL A 5 19.72 -0.16 -13.67
N ILE A 6 19.79 0.85 -12.82
CA ILE A 6 18.70 1.16 -11.90
C ILE A 6 17.50 1.41 -12.82
N ASN A 7 16.57 0.45 -12.87
CA ASN A 7 15.38 0.54 -13.72
C ASN A 7 14.77 1.94 -13.59
N ASP A 8 14.57 2.63 -14.71
CA ASP A 8 14.00 3.99 -14.74
C ASP A 8 12.70 4.08 -13.92
N GLU A 9 11.92 3.00 -13.86
CA GLU A 9 10.72 2.88 -13.03
C GLU A 9 10.97 2.99 -11.52
N VAL A 10 12.03 2.37 -11.00
CA VAL A 10 12.40 2.44 -9.58
C VAL A 10 12.89 3.84 -9.23
N THR A 11 13.67 4.45 -10.12
CA THR A 11 14.12 5.85 -9.97
C THR A 11 12.94 6.80 -9.97
N ASN A 12 12.01 6.64 -10.92
CA ASN A 12 10.79 7.46 -11.00
C ASN A 12 9.91 7.31 -9.76
N TYR A 13 9.75 6.08 -9.25
CA TYR A 13 9.04 5.84 -8.00
C TYR A 13 9.72 6.51 -6.81
N ASN A 14 11.04 6.42 -6.68
CA ASN A 14 11.77 7.04 -5.57
C ASN A 14 11.57 8.57 -5.60
N LEU A 15 11.67 9.19 -6.78
CA LEU A 15 11.39 10.63 -6.93
C LEU A 15 9.96 10.97 -6.52
N CYS A 16 8.97 10.21 -6.98
CA CYS A 16 7.57 10.37 -6.59
C CYS A 16 7.36 10.23 -5.07
N SER A 17 7.94 9.21 -4.46
CA SER A 17 7.84 8.93 -3.03
C SER A 17 8.44 10.06 -2.19
N ASP A 18 9.65 10.51 -2.54
CA ASP A 18 10.41 11.45 -1.73
C ASP A 18 9.93 12.89 -1.90
N TRP A 19 9.55 13.28 -3.12
CA TRP A 19 9.24 14.67 -3.46
C TRP A 19 7.75 14.98 -3.52
N ILE A 20 6.87 13.97 -3.59
CA ILE A 20 5.41 14.20 -3.67
C ILE A 20 4.68 13.53 -2.51
N LEU A 21 4.80 12.20 -2.38
CA LEU A 21 4.02 11.45 -1.40
C LEU A 21 4.46 11.75 0.05
N THR A 22 5.77 11.86 0.30
CA THR A 22 6.31 12.16 1.63
C THR A 22 5.92 13.57 2.11
N PRO A 23 6.05 14.64 1.29
CA PRO A 23 5.56 15.97 1.65
C PRO A 23 4.06 16.01 1.91
N ALA A 24 3.23 15.40 1.04
CA ALA A 24 1.78 15.33 1.23
C ALA A 24 1.37 14.63 2.54
N ARG A 25 2.14 13.61 2.94
CA ARG A 25 1.97 12.90 4.21
C ARG A 25 2.25 13.80 5.41
N ARG A 26 3.36 14.54 5.36
CA ARG A 26 3.92 15.30 6.50
C ARG A 26 3.26 16.66 6.70
N ASN A 27 2.78 17.32 5.65
CA ASN A 27 2.25 18.68 5.72
C ASN A 27 0.86 18.78 5.08
N LYS A 28 -0.16 19.08 5.88
CA LYS A 28 -1.56 19.21 5.43
C LYS A 28 -1.78 20.34 4.42
N TYR A 29 -1.02 21.43 4.49
CA TYR A 29 -1.17 22.55 3.55
C TYR A 29 -0.58 22.20 2.18
N LEU A 30 0.59 21.56 2.17
CA LEU A 30 1.17 21.03 0.92
C LEU A 30 0.31 19.92 0.33
N ARG A 31 -0.38 19.15 1.17
CA ARG A 31 -1.24 18.06 0.71
C ARG A 31 -2.33 18.55 -0.25
N ASP A 32 -3.09 19.56 0.14
CA ASP A 32 -4.18 20.08 -0.70
C ASP A 32 -3.62 20.68 -1.99
N GLU A 33 -2.51 21.42 -1.90
CA GLU A 33 -1.81 21.94 -3.09
C GLU A 33 -1.38 20.81 -4.03
N ILE A 34 -0.82 19.72 -3.50
CA ILE A 34 -0.43 18.55 -4.29
C ILE A 34 -1.65 17.91 -4.96
N TYR A 35 -2.78 17.77 -4.26
CA TYR A 35 -4.03 17.30 -4.85
C TYR A 35 -4.47 18.20 -6.02
N CYS A 36 -4.52 19.52 -5.81
CA CYS A 36 -4.88 20.48 -6.83
C CYS A 36 -3.94 20.43 -8.04
N GLN A 37 -2.63 20.35 -7.82
CA GLN A 37 -1.63 20.26 -8.89
C GLN A 37 -1.82 18.98 -9.73
N ILE A 38 -2.04 17.83 -9.09
CA ILE A 38 -2.27 16.57 -9.80
C ILE A 38 -3.56 16.64 -10.62
N ILE A 39 -4.67 17.08 -10.01
CA ILE A 39 -5.97 17.20 -10.68
C ILE A 39 -5.87 18.17 -11.87
N LYS A 40 -5.18 19.30 -11.69
CA LYS A 40 -4.92 20.24 -12.78
C LYS A 40 -4.17 19.58 -13.93
N GLN A 41 -3.10 18.82 -13.65
CA GLN A 41 -2.32 18.11 -14.66
C GLN A 41 -3.08 16.93 -15.31
N LEU A 42 -4.16 16.46 -14.70
CA LEU A 42 -5.05 15.45 -15.28
C LEU A 42 -6.21 16.06 -16.08
N THR A 43 -6.56 17.31 -15.80
CA THR A 43 -7.67 18.01 -16.45
C THR A 43 -7.28 18.36 -17.89
N THR A 44 -8.01 17.81 -18.86
CA THR A 44 -7.81 18.08 -20.30
C THR A 44 -6.38 17.83 -20.80
N ASN A 45 -5.66 16.88 -20.18
CA ASN A 45 -4.30 16.53 -20.60
C ASN A 45 -4.31 15.70 -21.89
N PRO A 46 -3.76 16.20 -23.01
CA PRO A 46 -3.76 15.48 -24.28
C PRO A 46 -2.73 14.35 -24.36
N ASP A 47 -1.71 14.37 -23.50
CA ASP A 47 -0.70 13.31 -23.44
C ASP A 47 -1.19 12.17 -22.54
N GLN A 48 -1.63 11.08 -23.18
CA GLN A 48 -2.12 9.88 -22.49
C GLN A 48 -1.08 9.25 -21.56
N SER A 49 0.20 9.30 -21.92
CA SER A 49 1.28 8.75 -21.10
C SER A 49 1.47 9.57 -19.82
N SER A 50 1.45 10.91 -19.97
CA SER A 50 1.46 11.84 -18.85
C SER A 50 0.22 11.70 -17.97
N ALA A 51 -0.97 11.63 -18.57
CA ALA A 51 -2.22 11.42 -17.86
C ALA A 51 -2.20 10.11 -17.05
N ASN A 52 -1.74 9.00 -17.64
CA ASN A 52 -1.64 7.72 -16.94
C ASN A 52 -0.71 7.82 -15.71
N ARG A 53 0.46 8.47 -15.85
CA ARG A 53 1.36 8.73 -14.69
C ARG A 53 0.68 9.56 -13.61
N GLY A 54 -0.07 10.60 -14.00
CA GLY A 54 -0.85 11.42 -13.06
C GLY A 54 -1.92 10.61 -12.31
N TRP A 55 -2.59 9.68 -12.98
CA TRP A 55 -3.61 8.83 -12.36
C TRP A 55 -2.99 7.80 -11.40
N VAL A 56 -1.83 7.23 -11.74
CA VAL A 56 -1.05 6.38 -10.82
C VAL A 56 -0.68 7.19 -9.57
N LEU A 57 -0.19 8.41 -9.74
CA LEU A 57 0.17 9.30 -8.64
C LEU A 57 -1.04 9.63 -7.74
N LEU A 58 -2.20 9.95 -8.34
CA LEU A 58 -3.43 10.22 -7.60
C LEU A 58 -3.93 8.99 -6.83
N ALA A 59 -3.86 7.80 -7.42
CA ALA A 59 -4.24 6.55 -6.76
C ALA A 59 -3.35 6.26 -5.54
N LEU A 60 -2.03 6.48 -5.68
CA LEU A 60 -1.10 6.35 -4.55
C LEU A 60 -1.38 7.39 -3.45
N LEU A 61 -1.61 8.64 -3.83
CA LEU A 61 -1.89 9.73 -2.90
C LEU A 61 -3.18 9.49 -2.10
N THR A 62 -4.27 9.10 -2.76
CA THR A 62 -5.56 8.80 -2.11
C THR A 62 -5.48 7.58 -1.19
N SER A 63 -4.66 6.57 -1.53
CA SER A 63 -4.41 5.42 -0.66
C SER A 63 -3.62 5.79 0.61
N LEU A 64 -2.83 6.87 0.54
CA LEU A 64 -1.96 7.36 1.60
C LEU A 64 -2.73 8.26 2.57
N THR A 65 -3.37 9.30 2.06
CA THR A 65 -4.00 10.37 2.85
C THR A 65 -5.19 10.99 2.12
N ALA A 66 -6.18 11.50 2.87
CA ALA A 66 -7.24 12.34 2.29
C ALA A 66 -6.82 13.82 2.25
N PRO A 67 -7.36 14.60 1.28
CA PRO A 67 -7.28 16.06 1.31
C PRO A 67 -8.04 16.62 2.52
N SER A 68 -8.02 17.94 2.69
CA SER A 68 -8.89 18.64 3.65
C SER A 68 -10.37 18.41 3.38
N LYS A 69 -11.23 18.76 4.35
CA LYS A 69 -12.68 18.59 4.20
C LYS A 69 -13.24 19.49 3.12
N GLU A 70 -12.63 20.67 2.97
CA GLU A 70 -12.97 21.71 2.02
C GLU A 70 -12.70 21.27 0.57
N LEU A 71 -11.66 20.45 0.34
CA LEU A 71 -11.28 19.95 -0.99
C LEU A 71 -11.80 18.54 -1.30
N LEU A 72 -12.22 17.78 -0.29
CA LEU A 72 -12.58 16.36 -0.42
C LEU A 72 -13.74 16.12 -1.40
N ASP A 73 -14.80 16.90 -1.32
CA ASP A 73 -15.99 16.69 -2.17
C ASP A 73 -15.65 17.00 -3.65
N GLU A 74 -14.81 18.00 -3.92
CA GLU A 74 -14.33 18.30 -5.28
C GLU A 74 -13.46 17.17 -5.85
N CYS A 75 -12.60 16.59 -5.02
CA CYS A 75 -11.78 15.44 -5.41
C CYS A 75 -12.65 14.20 -5.72
N LEU A 76 -13.74 14.00 -4.97
CA LEU A 76 -14.71 12.93 -5.23
C LEU A 76 -15.43 13.15 -6.56
N LEU A 77 -15.95 14.36 -6.80
CA LEU A 77 -16.61 14.71 -8.06
C LEU A 77 -15.68 14.56 -9.26
N PHE A 78 -14.41 14.96 -9.13
CA PHE A 78 -13.40 14.76 -10.17
C PHE A 78 -13.20 13.28 -10.51
N CYS A 79 -13.14 12.41 -9.49
CA CYS A 79 -13.01 10.97 -9.71
C CYS A 79 -14.29 10.37 -10.33
N GLU A 80 -15.47 10.77 -9.87
CA GLU A 80 -16.77 10.30 -10.37
C GLU A 80 -17.02 10.73 -11.84
N GLY A 81 -16.51 11.89 -12.25
CA GLY A 81 -16.63 12.41 -13.62
C GLY A 81 -15.63 11.83 -14.63
N SER A 82 -14.67 11.01 -14.19
CA SER A 82 -13.62 10.46 -15.06
C SER A 82 -13.92 9.02 -15.51
N SER A 83 -13.71 8.74 -16.80
CA SER A 83 -13.78 7.38 -17.35
C SER A 83 -12.49 6.58 -17.18
N HIS A 84 -11.46 7.15 -16.54
CA HIS A 84 -10.17 6.48 -16.38
C HIS A 84 -10.28 5.26 -15.43
N PRO A 85 -9.65 4.11 -15.71
CA PRO A 85 -9.77 2.90 -14.88
C PRO A 85 -9.42 3.08 -13.39
N LEU A 86 -8.43 3.93 -13.10
CA LEU A 86 -8.00 4.23 -11.73
C LEU A 86 -8.93 5.20 -10.97
N ALA A 87 -9.86 5.87 -11.65
CA ALA A 87 -10.74 6.87 -11.03
C ALA A 87 -11.61 6.25 -9.92
N ARG A 88 -12.19 5.07 -10.18
CA ARG A 88 -13.00 4.32 -9.20
C ARG A 88 -12.20 3.91 -7.97
N GLU A 89 -10.92 3.55 -8.12
CA GLU A 89 -10.06 3.21 -6.99
C GLU A 89 -9.73 4.44 -6.14
N CYS A 90 -9.45 5.58 -6.79
CA CYS A 90 -9.24 6.86 -6.11
C CYS A 90 -10.47 7.28 -5.30
N GLU A 91 -11.66 7.19 -5.90
CA GLU A 91 -12.94 7.47 -5.26
C GLU A 91 -13.18 6.59 -4.03
N LYS A 92 -12.98 5.27 -4.14
CA LYS A 92 -13.11 4.33 -3.02
C LYS A 92 -12.14 4.69 -1.88
N ASN A 93 -10.91 5.03 -2.20
CA ASN A 93 -9.90 5.43 -1.22
C ASN A 93 -10.34 6.68 -0.46
N LEU A 94 -10.80 7.70 -1.18
CA LEU A 94 -11.33 8.93 -0.59
C LEU A 94 -12.55 8.67 0.31
N LYS A 95 -13.54 7.88 -0.15
CA LYS A 95 -14.73 7.51 0.65
C LYS A 95 -14.35 6.73 1.92
N ARG A 96 -13.38 5.82 1.84
CA ARG A 96 -12.85 5.09 3.00
C ARG A 96 -12.15 6.02 3.99
N LYS A 97 -11.36 6.97 3.50
CA LYS A 97 -10.65 7.95 4.34
C LYS A 97 -11.60 8.96 4.99
N ARG A 98 -12.68 9.34 4.32
CA ARG A 98 -13.75 10.19 4.89
C ARG A 98 -14.34 9.57 6.16
N THR A 99 -14.60 8.27 6.15
CA THR A 99 -15.26 7.55 7.25
C THR A 99 -14.30 7.12 8.35
N ARG A 100 -13.11 6.64 7.99
CA ARG A 100 -12.15 6.07 8.95
C ARG A 100 -11.09 7.05 9.44
N GLY A 101 -10.91 8.17 8.73
CA GLY A 101 -9.84 9.12 8.97
C GLY A 101 -8.44 8.51 8.79
N GLY A 102 -7.43 9.27 9.21
CA GLY A 102 -6.06 8.80 9.35
C GLY A 102 -5.18 8.89 8.10
N CYS A 103 -3.88 9.03 8.35
CA CYS A 103 -2.82 9.00 7.35
C CYS A 103 -1.94 7.77 7.62
N ARG A 104 -1.43 7.12 6.57
CA ARG A 104 -0.44 6.04 6.79
C ARG A 104 0.81 6.64 7.45
N LEU A 105 1.47 5.86 8.32
CA LEU A 105 2.75 6.23 8.93
C LEU A 105 3.88 6.30 7.90
N TYR A 106 3.84 5.42 6.89
CA TYR A 106 4.83 5.33 5.82
C TYR A 106 4.17 5.53 4.45
N THR A 107 4.96 5.95 3.47
CA THR A 107 4.52 6.06 2.06
C THR A 107 4.19 4.68 1.49
N CYS A 108 3.53 4.67 0.34
CA CYS A 108 3.29 3.44 -0.41
C CYS A 108 4.63 2.81 -0.79
N HIS A 109 4.74 1.49 -0.80
CA HIS A 109 5.95 0.79 -1.24
C HIS A 109 6.01 0.64 -2.76
N TYR A 110 7.19 0.39 -3.32
CA TYR A 110 7.40 0.22 -4.76
C TYR A 110 6.45 -0.81 -5.38
N LEU A 111 6.19 -1.92 -4.70
CA LEU A 111 5.25 -2.94 -5.18
C LEU A 111 3.81 -2.41 -5.30
N GLU A 112 3.37 -1.49 -4.42
CA GLU A 112 2.06 -0.84 -4.58
C GLU A 112 2.05 0.08 -5.81
N HIS A 113 3.15 0.78 -6.06
CA HIS A 113 3.31 1.57 -7.28
C HIS A 113 3.26 0.68 -8.53
N GLU A 114 3.96 -0.45 -8.54
CA GLU A 114 3.93 -1.41 -9.64
C GLU A 114 2.51 -1.98 -9.86
N MET A 115 1.81 -2.34 -8.78
CA MET A 115 0.41 -2.80 -8.83
C MET A 115 -0.51 -1.76 -9.47
N VAL A 116 -0.46 -0.52 -9.01
CA VAL A 116 -1.30 0.56 -9.53
C VAL A 116 -0.93 0.88 -10.99
N SER A 117 0.36 0.94 -11.30
CA SER A 117 0.86 1.24 -12.66
C SER A 117 0.44 0.18 -13.67
N ARG A 118 0.47 -1.10 -13.27
CA ARG A 118 0.05 -2.23 -14.10
C ARG A 118 -1.44 -2.53 -14.00
N GLN A 119 -2.18 -1.75 -13.22
CA GLN A 119 -3.59 -1.99 -12.90
C GLN A 119 -3.84 -3.42 -12.41
N GLN A 120 -2.87 -3.97 -11.69
CA GLN A 120 -2.93 -5.28 -11.05
C GLN A 120 -3.48 -5.10 -9.63
N PRO A 121 -4.72 -5.53 -9.34
CA PRO A 121 -5.37 -5.23 -8.07
C PRO A 121 -4.74 -5.99 -6.89
N ASN A 122 -4.16 -7.16 -7.16
CA ASN A 122 -3.60 -8.06 -6.17
C ASN A 122 -2.19 -8.50 -6.59
N ILE A 123 -1.35 -8.82 -5.62
CA ILE A 123 -0.11 -9.60 -5.81
C ILE A 123 -0.17 -10.88 -5.00
N ARG A 124 0.58 -11.89 -5.44
CA ARG A 124 0.73 -13.15 -4.70
C ARG A 124 1.90 -13.04 -3.73
N VAL A 125 1.63 -13.30 -2.45
CA VAL A 125 2.63 -13.34 -1.38
C VAL A 125 2.68 -14.75 -0.82
N GLN A 126 3.91 -15.25 -0.65
CA GLN A 126 4.16 -16.55 -0.04
C GLN A 126 4.30 -16.39 1.49
N VAL A 127 3.53 -17.19 2.22
CA VAL A 127 3.58 -17.33 3.67
C VAL A 127 4.16 -18.70 4.00
N TYR A 128 5.36 -18.71 4.58
CA TYR A 128 6.02 -19.94 4.99
C TYR A 128 5.50 -20.36 6.36
N LEU A 129 5.13 -21.63 6.49
CA LEU A 129 4.60 -22.21 7.72
C LEU A 129 5.69 -22.98 8.48
N PRO A 130 5.54 -23.18 9.81
CA PRO A 130 6.54 -23.90 10.62
C PRO A 130 6.78 -25.35 10.19
N ASN A 131 5.80 -25.98 9.56
CA ASN A 131 5.91 -27.33 9.00
C ASN A 131 6.56 -27.37 7.61
N GLN A 132 7.26 -26.29 7.21
CA GLN A 132 7.94 -26.11 5.92
C GLN A 132 7.01 -26.03 4.69
N SER A 133 5.69 -26.10 4.87
CA SER A 133 4.75 -25.85 3.78
C SER A 133 4.58 -24.36 3.50
N VAL A 134 4.10 -24.03 2.30
CA VAL A 134 3.94 -22.63 1.84
C VAL A 134 2.50 -22.38 1.45
N GLN A 135 1.91 -21.33 1.99
CA GLN A 135 0.61 -20.80 1.57
C GLN A 135 0.81 -19.61 0.65
N THR A 136 0.12 -19.59 -0.49
CA THR A 136 0.13 -18.42 -1.38
C THR A 136 -1.16 -17.65 -1.17
N LEU A 137 -1.04 -16.39 -0.74
CA LEU A 137 -2.15 -15.47 -0.51
C LEU A 137 -2.15 -14.37 -1.57
N GLU A 138 -3.34 -13.92 -1.96
CA GLU A 138 -3.49 -12.71 -2.77
C GLU A 138 -3.69 -11.52 -1.84
N VAL A 139 -2.81 -10.53 -1.97
CA VAL A 139 -2.85 -9.32 -1.13
C VAL A 139 -2.90 -8.08 -2.01
N ASN A 140 -3.61 -7.07 -1.53
CA ASN A 140 -3.72 -5.76 -2.17
C ASN A 140 -3.29 -4.65 -1.22
N SER A 141 -3.16 -3.43 -1.72
CA SER A 141 -2.74 -2.25 -0.93
C SER A 141 -3.61 -1.98 0.31
N HIS A 142 -4.74 -2.66 0.47
CA HIS A 142 -5.64 -2.55 1.61
C HIS A 142 -5.63 -3.74 2.57
N THR A 143 -4.99 -4.85 2.20
CA THR A 143 -4.89 -6.05 3.03
C THR A 143 -4.06 -5.78 4.28
N GLN A 144 -4.64 -6.11 5.43
CA GLN A 144 -4.00 -6.01 6.74
C GLN A 144 -3.48 -7.39 7.18
N VAL A 145 -2.55 -7.40 8.14
CA VAL A 145 -2.04 -8.64 8.74
C VAL A 145 -3.17 -9.51 9.30
N PHE A 146 -4.20 -8.90 9.87
CA PHE A 146 -5.39 -9.61 10.34
C PHE A 146 -6.09 -10.40 9.22
N ASP A 147 -6.25 -9.79 8.03
CA ASP A 147 -6.90 -10.42 6.89
C ASP A 147 -6.11 -11.65 6.44
N MET A 148 -4.78 -11.54 6.33
CA MET A 148 -3.91 -12.66 5.99
C MET A 148 -3.98 -13.77 7.04
N LYS A 149 -3.90 -13.42 8.33
CA LYS A 149 -3.99 -14.39 9.43
C LYS A 149 -5.31 -15.16 9.37
N ARG A 150 -6.41 -14.43 9.18
CA ARG A 150 -7.75 -15.02 9.05
C ARG A 150 -7.81 -15.98 7.88
N GLU A 151 -7.29 -15.58 6.72
CA GLU A 151 -7.29 -16.43 5.53
C GLU A 151 -6.49 -17.72 5.73
N VAL A 152 -5.28 -17.63 6.29
CA VAL A 152 -4.45 -18.80 6.58
C VAL A 152 -5.11 -19.72 7.61
N ALA A 153 -5.69 -19.15 8.67
CA ALA A 153 -6.38 -19.93 9.71
C ALA A 153 -7.58 -20.70 9.15
N VAL A 154 -8.36 -20.08 8.26
CA VAL A 154 -9.47 -20.76 7.58
C VAL A 154 -8.98 -21.90 6.69
N ARG A 155 -7.93 -21.67 5.89
CA ARG A 155 -7.37 -22.69 4.98
C ARG A 155 -6.76 -23.89 5.71
N LEU A 156 -6.20 -23.67 6.90
CA LEU A 156 -5.57 -24.71 7.72
C LEU A 156 -6.50 -25.29 8.80
N HIS A 157 -7.77 -24.87 8.84
CA HIS A 157 -8.76 -25.27 9.85
C HIS A 157 -8.27 -25.07 11.31
N LEU A 158 -7.61 -23.93 11.58
CA LEU A 158 -7.11 -23.61 12.92
C LEU A 158 -8.25 -23.18 13.85
N LYS A 159 -8.15 -23.57 15.12
CA LYS A 159 -9.19 -23.29 16.14
C LYS A 159 -9.26 -21.82 16.56
N SER A 160 -8.14 -21.10 16.49
CA SER A 160 -8.03 -19.71 16.96
C SER A 160 -7.09 -18.90 16.08
N ILE A 161 -7.47 -17.68 15.71
CA ILE A 161 -6.63 -16.75 14.94
C ILE A 161 -5.66 -15.99 15.88
N ASN A 162 -6.00 -15.89 17.17
CA ASN A 162 -5.27 -15.06 18.13
C ASN A 162 -3.95 -15.69 18.59
N GLU A 163 -3.77 -16.99 18.37
CA GLU A 163 -2.58 -17.76 18.79
C GLU A 163 -1.43 -17.72 17.77
N TYR A 164 -1.65 -17.11 16.60
CA TYR A 164 -0.67 -17.08 15.50
C TYR A 164 -0.29 -15.64 15.15
N SER A 165 0.92 -15.45 14.66
CA SER A 165 1.42 -14.14 14.20
C SER A 165 2.16 -14.27 12.88
N ILE A 166 2.13 -13.20 12.09
CA ILE A 166 2.86 -13.08 10.83
C ILE A 166 4.12 -12.25 11.09
N PHE A 167 5.26 -12.77 10.66
CA PHE A 167 6.59 -12.19 10.80
C PHE A 167 7.15 -11.82 9.44
N LEU A 168 8.01 -10.81 9.40
CA LEU A 168 8.76 -10.44 8.21
C LEU A 168 10.19 -10.92 8.34
N SER A 169 10.73 -11.47 7.27
CA SER A 169 12.09 -11.97 7.21
C SER A 169 12.82 -11.33 6.01
N SER A 170 14.11 -11.05 6.16
CA SER A 170 14.95 -10.48 5.10
C SER A 170 16.21 -11.32 4.99
N ASN A 171 16.67 -11.58 3.77
CA ASN A 171 17.86 -12.41 3.52
C ASN A 171 19.18 -11.67 3.80
N ASP A 172 19.15 -10.35 4.00
CA ASP A 172 20.32 -9.57 4.39
C ASP A 172 20.49 -9.60 5.92
N LYS A 173 21.34 -10.52 6.38
CA LYS A 173 21.93 -10.60 7.73
C LYS A 173 20.93 -10.77 8.89
N GLY A 174 20.68 -12.03 9.21
CA GLY A 174 20.02 -12.46 10.43
C GLY A 174 18.52 -12.23 10.37
N THR A 175 17.74 -13.27 10.64
CA THR A 175 16.30 -13.19 10.80
C THR A 175 15.96 -12.02 11.70
N VAL A 176 15.50 -10.90 11.14
CA VAL A 176 14.99 -9.80 11.95
C VAL A 176 13.64 -10.28 12.47
N ARG A 177 13.68 -10.91 13.64
CA ARG A 177 12.50 -11.31 14.39
C ARG A 177 11.82 -10.03 14.88
N PHE A 178 10.98 -9.45 14.04
CA PHE A 178 10.01 -8.47 14.54
C PHE A 178 8.90 -9.23 15.26
N GLY A 179 9.17 -9.58 16.51
CA GLY A 179 8.12 -9.88 17.49
C GLY A 179 7.40 -8.58 17.83
N TYR A 180 6.54 -8.12 16.94
CA TYR A 180 5.70 -6.97 17.22
C TYR A 180 4.24 -7.38 17.00
N GLN A 181 3.53 -7.61 18.12
CA GLN A 181 2.10 -7.36 18.15
C GLN A 181 1.93 -5.84 18.01
N GLU A 182 1.93 -5.32 16.79
CA GLU A 182 1.58 -3.91 16.60
C GLU A 182 0.06 -3.76 16.74
N PRO A 183 -0.39 -2.90 17.68
CA PRO A 183 -1.80 -2.64 17.84
C PRO A 183 -2.25 -1.80 16.64
N HIS A 184 -3.15 -2.38 15.85
CA HIS A 184 -3.98 -1.71 14.84
C HIS A 184 -3.33 -1.36 13.50
N GLY A 185 -3.56 -2.23 12.52
CA GLY A 185 -3.90 -1.79 11.16
C GLY A 185 -2.76 -1.58 10.15
N THR A 186 -1.55 -2.07 10.42
CA THR A 186 -0.42 -1.96 9.49
C THR A 186 -0.67 -2.75 8.19
N LYS A 187 -0.55 -2.05 7.06
CA LYS A 187 -0.64 -2.61 5.69
C LYS A 187 0.70 -3.28 5.37
N ILE A 188 0.62 -4.51 4.87
CA ILE A 188 1.73 -5.41 4.49
C ILE A 188 2.82 -4.67 3.72
N PHE A 189 2.45 -3.87 2.74
CA PHE A 189 3.38 -3.32 1.78
C PHE A 189 4.50 -2.45 2.34
N SER A 190 4.40 -1.86 3.55
CA SER A 190 5.43 -0.95 4.06
C SER A 190 6.82 -1.58 4.27
N SER A 191 6.97 -2.92 4.29
CA SER A 191 8.26 -3.55 4.66
C SER A 191 8.52 -4.99 4.15
N TYR A 192 8.02 -5.42 2.97
CA TYR A 192 8.12 -6.85 2.61
C TYR A 192 9.36 -7.22 1.77
N LYS A 193 10.06 -8.27 2.24
CA LYS A 193 10.89 -9.18 1.41
C LYS A 193 10.64 -10.69 1.71
N LYS A 194 10.09 -11.09 2.87
CA LYS A 194 9.64 -12.49 3.17
C LYS A 194 8.65 -12.50 4.34
N VAL A 195 7.77 -13.50 4.42
CA VAL A 195 6.65 -13.58 5.37
C VAL A 195 6.56 -14.95 6.01
N GLU A 196 6.58 -15.03 7.32
CA GLU A 196 6.60 -16.30 8.06
C GLU A 196 5.45 -16.32 9.07
N LEU A 197 4.71 -17.43 9.19
CA LEU A 197 3.73 -17.61 10.27
C LEU A 197 4.40 -18.37 11.41
N SER A 198 4.25 -17.91 12.65
CA SER A 198 4.67 -18.68 13.83
C SER A 198 3.61 -18.64 14.93
N SER A 199 3.57 -19.70 15.75
CA SER A 199 2.75 -19.78 16.95
C SER A 199 3.29 -18.82 18.02
N CYS A 200 2.40 -18.06 18.65
CA CYS A 200 2.74 -17.16 19.73
C CYS A 200 2.70 -17.93 21.07
N THR A 201 3.73 -18.72 21.38
CA THR A 201 3.91 -19.22 22.74
C THR A 201 4.38 -18.05 23.60
N ARG A 202 3.63 -17.70 24.65
CA ARG A 202 4.16 -16.83 25.71
C ARG A 202 5.39 -17.52 26.26
N GLU A 203 6.57 -16.91 26.08
CA GLU A 203 7.71 -17.23 26.92
C GLU A 203 7.31 -16.84 28.35
N GLN A 204 6.90 -17.82 29.15
CA GLN A 204 6.97 -17.73 30.59
C GLN A 204 8.40 -18.09 30.96
N GLY A 205 9.18 -17.08 31.36
CA GLY A 205 10.54 -17.18 31.87
C GLY A 205 10.95 -15.85 32.45
#